data_AF-A0A1Q6IRB6-F1
#
_entry.id   AF-A0A1Q6IRB6-F1
#
_cell.length_a   1.000
_cell.length_b   1.000
_cell.length_c   1.000
_cell.angle_alpha   90.00
_cell.angle_beta   90.00
_cell.angle_gamma   90.00
#
_symmetry.space_group_name_H-M   'P 1'
#
loop_
_entity.id
_entity.type
_entity.pdbx_description
1 polymer ?
#
loop_
_entity_poly.entity_id
_entity_poly.type
_entity_poly.pdbx_seq_one_letter_code
_entity_poly.pdbx_strand_id
1 'polypeptide(L)'
;MYSPKKHIDDLFTWDLLDWRNRPIWLEGTTRDYRCFHKYEDVSSTEVWTKLIPLIRMTEMYYIIAETATDETEALDALNTVLFNRGVKELEDKTQLAGMLRDEYRREFFGEGQLFFYYKRLNVKVLHSYSENADLDMDAAKYVVPLPLSETDFR
;
A
#
# COMPACT_ATOMS: atom_id res chain seq x y z
N MET A 1 -11.91 4.32 7.56
CA MET A 1 -12.16 4.27 6.11
C MET A 1 -12.94 3.00 5.82
N TYR A 2 -14.05 3.09 5.09
CA TYR A 2 -14.87 1.93 4.71
C TYR A 2 -14.54 1.53 3.28
N SER A 3 -14.27 0.25 3.03
CA SER A 3 -14.05 -0.27 1.68
C SER A 3 -15.05 -1.40 1.42
N PRO A 4 -15.77 -1.39 0.28
CA PRO A 4 -16.66 -2.49 -0.08
C PRO A 4 -15.89 -3.83 -0.07
N LYS A 5 -16.49 -4.88 0.48
CA LYS A 5 -15.86 -6.20 0.68
C LYS A 5 -15.18 -6.75 -0.57
N LYS A 6 -15.86 -6.65 -1.72
CA LYS A 6 -15.36 -7.08 -3.03
C LYS A 6 -13.97 -6.51 -3.36
N HIS A 7 -13.70 -5.27 -2.98
CA HIS A 7 -12.46 -4.58 -3.36
C HIS A 7 -11.26 -4.99 -2.52
N ILE A 8 -11.49 -5.22 -1.23
CA ILE A 8 -10.45 -5.75 -0.35
C ILE A 8 -10.15 -7.19 -0.76
N ASP A 9 -11.17 -7.97 -1.07
CA ASP A 9 -10.96 -9.31 -1.62
C ASP A 9 -10.18 -9.22 -2.94
N ASP A 10 -10.51 -8.33 -3.87
CA ASP A 10 -9.75 -8.10 -5.11
C ASP A 10 -8.26 -7.77 -4.86
N LEU A 11 -7.94 -6.99 -3.82
CA LEU A 11 -6.55 -6.66 -3.44
C LEU A 11 -5.75 -7.88 -2.92
N PHE A 12 -6.45 -8.85 -2.32
CA PHE A 12 -5.87 -10.07 -1.71
C PHE A 12 -6.28 -11.36 -2.46
N THR A 13 -6.86 -11.26 -3.67
CA THR A 13 -7.62 -12.33 -4.35
C THR A 13 -6.86 -13.64 -4.55
N TRP A 14 -5.53 -13.56 -4.67
CA TRP A 14 -4.67 -14.70 -4.97
C TRP A 14 -3.90 -15.24 -3.76
N ASP A 15 -3.96 -14.53 -2.62
CA ASP A 15 -3.24 -14.86 -1.39
C ASP A 15 -4.18 -14.73 -0.18
N LEU A 16 -5.20 -15.58 -0.12
CA LEU A 16 -6.11 -15.66 1.04
C LEU A 16 -5.38 -16.03 2.35
N LEU A 17 -4.15 -16.51 2.24
CA LEU A 17 -3.24 -16.81 3.35
C LEU A 17 -2.39 -15.60 3.78
N ASP A 18 -2.46 -14.48 3.06
CA ASP A 18 -1.78 -13.24 3.46
C ASP A 18 -2.27 -12.81 4.84
N TRP A 19 -1.37 -12.86 5.83
CA TRP A 19 -1.73 -12.58 7.21
C TRP A 19 -2.06 -11.11 7.44
N ARG A 20 -1.88 -10.20 6.47
CA ARG A 20 -2.35 -8.81 6.57
C ARG A 20 -3.85 -8.70 6.41
N ASN A 21 -4.48 -9.59 5.63
CA ASN A 21 -5.90 -9.48 5.31
C ASN A 21 -6.77 -9.59 6.56
N ARG A 22 -6.49 -10.53 7.46
CA ARG A 22 -7.36 -10.83 8.62
C ARG A 22 -7.26 -9.86 9.81
N PRO A 23 -6.07 -9.45 10.30
CA PRO A 23 -5.95 -8.60 11.48
C PRO A 23 -6.09 -7.11 11.16
N ILE A 24 -5.81 -6.68 9.91
CA ILE A 24 -5.91 -5.27 9.53
C ILE A 24 -7.32 -4.93 9.03
N TRP A 25 -7.99 -5.88 8.38
CA TRP A 25 -9.30 -5.69 7.78
C TRP A 25 -10.36 -6.54 8.49
N LEU A 26 -11.08 -5.93 9.44
CA LEU A 26 -12.10 -6.62 10.23
C LEU A 26 -13.51 -6.38 9.67
N GLU A 27 -14.33 -7.43 9.64
CA GLU A 27 -15.75 -7.37 9.30
C GLU A 27 -16.58 -7.11 10.56
N GLY A 28 -17.56 -6.21 10.48
CA GLY A 28 -18.51 -6.01 11.58
C GLY A 28 -19.59 -7.10 11.58
N THR A 29 -20.11 -7.45 12.77
CA THR A 29 -21.11 -8.52 12.94
C THR A 29 -22.37 -8.35 12.10
N THR A 30 -22.74 -7.12 11.74
CA THR A 30 -23.98 -6.78 11.03
C THR A 30 -23.76 -6.11 9.67
N ARG A 31 -22.50 -5.99 9.22
CA ARG A 31 -22.16 -5.22 8.01
C ARG A 31 -21.32 -6.06 7.06
N ASP A 32 -21.65 -6.00 5.77
CA ASP A 32 -20.95 -6.75 4.72
C ASP A 32 -19.79 -5.95 4.09
N TYR A 33 -18.97 -5.33 4.94
CA TYR A 33 -17.77 -4.62 4.51
C TYR A 33 -16.69 -4.69 5.58
N ARG A 34 -15.43 -4.55 5.14
CA ARG A 34 -14.26 -4.53 6.02
C ARG A 34 -13.84 -3.10 6.36
N CYS A 35 -13.47 -2.90 7.62
CA CYS A 35 -12.91 -1.66 8.13
C CYS A 35 -11.39 -1.81 8.29
N PHE A 36 -10.66 -0.71 8.15
CA PHE A 36 -9.23 -0.67 8.41
C PHE A 36 -8.96 -0.40 9.90
N HIS A 37 -8.24 -1.31 10.58
CA HIS A 37 -8.04 -1.30 12.05
C HIS A 37 -6.58 -1.11 12.50
N LYS A 38 -5.64 -0.86 11.58
CA LYS A 38 -4.20 -0.75 11.91
C LYS A 38 -3.88 0.28 13.00
N TYR A 39 -4.63 1.38 13.02
CA TYR A 39 -4.49 2.48 13.98
C TYR A 39 -5.72 2.63 14.86
N GLU A 40 -6.47 1.54 15.07
CA GLU A 40 -7.54 1.53 16.06
C GLU A 40 -6.93 1.69 17.46
N ASP A 41 -7.61 2.47 18.30
CA ASP A 41 -7.21 2.62 19.69
C ASP A 41 -7.41 1.28 20.43
N VAL A 42 -6.38 0.84 21.13
CA VAL A 42 -6.42 -0.40 21.90
C VAL A 42 -6.40 -0.06 23.38
N SER A 43 -7.05 -0.87 24.21
CA SER A 43 -7.11 -0.68 25.66
C SER A 43 -5.76 -1.01 26.33
N SER A 44 -4.75 -0.22 26.03
CA SER A 44 -3.39 -0.33 26.54
C SER A 44 -2.79 1.07 26.68
N THR A 45 -2.11 1.31 27.81
CA THR A 45 -1.46 2.60 28.11
C THR A 45 -0.10 2.75 27.45
N GLU A 46 0.30 1.76 26.68
CA GLU A 46 1.65 1.59 26.19
C GLU A 46 1.94 2.47 24.98
N VAL A 47 3.16 2.99 24.87
CA VAL A 47 3.49 4.02 23.89
C VAL A 47 3.35 3.52 22.45
N TRP A 48 3.63 2.25 22.19
CA TRP A 48 3.59 1.68 20.84
C TRP A 48 2.20 1.70 20.20
N THR A 49 1.12 1.79 20.99
CA THR A 49 -0.26 1.86 20.48
C THR A 49 -0.54 3.19 19.76
N LYS A 50 0.29 4.20 20.01
CA LYS A 50 0.16 5.56 19.45
C LYS A 50 1.26 5.89 18.43
N LEU A 51 2.15 4.95 18.15
CA LEU A 51 3.24 5.18 17.20
C LEU A 51 2.73 5.09 15.76
N ILE A 52 3.02 6.13 14.99
CA ILE A 52 2.83 6.13 13.54
C ILE A 52 4.19 5.85 12.90
N PRO A 53 4.33 4.74 12.16
CA PRO A 53 5.59 4.42 11.50
C PRO A 53 5.84 5.42 10.37
N LEU A 54 7.00 6.08 10.41
CA LEU A 54 7.46 6.95 9.32
C LEU A 54 8.23 6.17 8.25
N ILE A 55 9.05 5.20 8.69
CA ILE A 55 9.84 4.30 7.85
C ILE A 55 9.73 2.90 8.47
N ARG A 56 9.63 1.86 7.63
CA ARG A 56 9.58 0.46 8.08
C ARG A 56 10.59 -0.40 7.34
N MET A 57 10.98 -1.51 7.98
CA MET A 57 11.89 -2.49 7.37
C MET A 57 11.38 -3.00 6.01
N THR A 58 10.08 -3.21 5.86
CA THR A 58 9.49 -3.64 4.58
C THR A 58 9.71 -2.63 3.46
N GLU A 59 9.64 -1.33 3.75
CA GLU A 59 9.96 -0.28 2.79
C GLU A 59 11.41 -0.37 2.32
N MET A 60 12.34 -0.62 3.25
CA MET A 60 13.75 -0.80 2.91
C MET A 60 13.97 -2.00 1.98
N TYR A 61 13.30 -3.14 2.25
CA TYR A 61 13.37 -4.32 1.37
C TYR A 61 12.80 -4.03 -0.02
N TYR A 62 11.70 -3.28 -0.12
CA TYR A 62 11.14 -2.92 -1.43
C TYR A 62 12.02 -1.94 -2.20
N ILE A 63 12.67 -0.99 -1.50
CA ILE A 63 13.66 -0.10 -2.13
C ILE A 63 14.85 -0.92 -2.67
N ILE A 64 15.34 -1.90 -1.91
CA ILE A 64 16.40 -2.81 -2.39
C ILE A 64 15.90 -3.57 -3.62
N ALA A 65 14.73 -4.20 -3.56
CA ALA A 65 14.16 -4.94 -4.68
C ALA A 65 13.97 -4.08 -5.95
N GLU A 66 13.64 -2.79 -5.81
CA GLU A 66 13.49 -1.86 -6.93
C GLU A 66 14.82 -1.38 -7.52
N THR A 67 15.85 -1.23 -6.69
CA THR A 67 17.10 -0.56 -7.06
C THR A 67 18.26 -1.52 -7.32
N ALA A 68 18.15 -2.78 -6.87
CA ALA A 68 19.16 -3.81 -7.09
C ALA A 68 19.41 -4.02 -8.59
N THR A 69 20.69 -4.01 -8.95
CA THR A 69 21.12 -4.31 -10.33
C THR A 69 21.14 -5.81 -10.58
N ASP A 70 21.46 -6.59 -9.55
CA ASP A 70 21.43 -8.04 -9.61
C ASP A 70 19.99 -8.57 -9.49
N GLU A 71 19.67 -9.58 -10.30
CA GLU A 71 18.34 -10.20 -10.33
C GLU A 71 18.05 -11.03 -9.09
N THR A 72 19.05 -11.76 -8.61
CA THR A 72 18.92 -12.63 -7.44
C THR A 72 18.69 -11.78 -6.20
N GLU A 73 19.47 -10.72 -6.03
CA GLU A 73 19.30 -9.77 -4.92
C GLU A 73 17.91 -9.13 -4.91
N ALA A 74 17.40 -8.72 -6.08
CA ALA A 74 16.09 -8.11 -6.19
C ALA A 74 14.96 -9.08 -5.78
N LEU A 75 15.04 -10.33 -6.25
CA LEU A 75 14.09 -11.39 -5.93
C LEU A 75 14.18 -11.79 -4.45
N ASP A 76 15.38 -11.98 -3.92
CA ASP A 76 15.61 -12.36 -2.53
C ASP A 76 15.05 -11.30 -1.57
N ALA A 77 15.26 -10.01 -1.87
CA ALA A 77 14.74 -8.92 -1.05
C ALA A 77 13.20 -8.90 -1.00
N LEU A 78 12.54 -9.08 -2.15
CA LEU A 78 11.08 -9.13 -2.19
C LEU A 78 10.54 -10.43 -1.56
N ASN A 79 11.11 -11.58 -1.91
CA ASN A 79 10.70 -12.89 -1.43
C ASN A 79 10.85 -13.02 0.09
N THR A 80 11.85 -12.37 0.68
CA THR A 80 11.97 -12.24 2.14
C THR A 80 10.71 -11.64 2.76
N VAL A 81 10.12 -10.61 2.14
CA VAL A 81 8.88 -10.02 2.62
C VAL A 81 7.69 -10.93 2.31
N LEU A 82 7.59 -11.46 1.09
CA LEU A 82 6.48 -12.34 0.69
C LEU A 82 6.37 -13.59 1.58
N PHE A 83 7.48 -14.25 1.85
CA PHE A 83 7.56 -15.39 2.78
C PHE A 83 7.05 -15.01 4.16
N ASN A 84 7.54 -13.89 4.70
CA ASN A 84 7.07 -13.36 5.97
C ASN A 84 5.62 -12.92 5.92
N ARG A 85 5.03 -12.70 4.73
CA ARG A 85 3.62 -12.38 4.45
C ARG A 85 2.74 -13.61 4.22
N GLY A 86 3.30 -14.82 4.18
CA GLY A 86 2.55 -16.03 3.82
C GLY A 86 2.05 -15.99 2.36
N VAL A 87 2.69 -15.16 1.53
CA VAL A 87 2.42 -14.97 0.11
C VAL A 87 3.41 -15.83 -0.68
N LYS A 88 2.98 -16.38 -1.82
CA LYS A 88 3.86 -17.19 -2.66
C LYS A 88 5.05 -16.35 -3.17
N GLU A 89 6.25 -16.89 -3.00
CA GLU A 89 7.48 -16.29 -3.52
C GLU A 89 7.49 -16.26 -5.07
N LEU A 90 8.16 -15.25 -5.63
CA LEU A 90 8.38 -15.13 -7.05
C LEU A 90 9.58 -15.94 -7.50
N GLU A 91 9.45 -16.56 -8.67
CA GLU A 91 10.53 -17.30 -9.33
C GLU A 91 11.13 -16.51 -10.51
N ASP A 92 10.41 -15.51 -11.04
CA ASP A 92 10.76 -14.78 -12.25
C ASP A 92 10.77 -13.26 -12.03
N LYS A 93 11.89 -12.60 -12.35
CA LYS A 93 12.05 -11.15 -12.27
C LYS A 93 11.08 -10.38 -13.15
N THR A 94 10.58 -10.95 -14.24
CA THR A 94 9.59 -10.26 -15.10
C THR A 94 8.30 -9.91 -14.34
N GLN A 95 8.00 -10.65 -13.26
CA GLN A 95 6.83 -10.43 -12.40
C GLN A 95 7.10 -9.41 -11.29
N LEU A 96 8.36 -9.06 -11.03
CA LEU A 96 8.80 -8.25 -9.90
C LEU A 96 8.10 -6.89 -9.84
N ALA A 97 8.04 -6.17 -10.96
CA ALA A 97 7.45 -4.83 -10.99
C ALA A 97 5.94 -4.84 -10.68
N GLY A 98 5.22 -5.84 -11.20
CA GLY A 98 3.80 -6.03 -10.91
C GLY A 98 3.56 -6.38 -9.46
N MET A 99 4.34 -7.32 -8.93
CA MET A 99 4.23 -7.75 -7.54
C MET A 99 4.60 -6.63 -6.57
N LEU A 100 5.67 -5.87 -6.83
CA LEU A 100 6.06 -4.71 -6.02
C LEU A 100 4.92 -3.70 -5.94
N ARG A 101 4.31 -3.35 -7.08
CA ARG A 101 3.14 -2.45 -7.09
C ARG A 101 2.04 -2.95 -6.17
N ASP A 102 1.73 -4.24 -6.23
CA ASP A 102 0.65 -4.82 -5.45
C ASP A 102 1.03 -4.95 -3.96
N GLU A 103 2.30 -5.21 -3.64
CA GLU A 103 2.85 -5.17 -2.29
C GLU A 103 2.86 -3.75 -1.70
N TYR A 104 3.19 -2.70 -2.47
CA TYR A 104 3.07 -1.32 -2.01
C TYR A 104 1.61 -0.99 -1.63
N ARG A 105 0.64 -1.48 -2.41
CA ARG A 105 -0.81 -1.31 -2.13
C ARG A 105 -1.26 -2.04 -0.87
N ARG A 106 -0.81 -3.29 -0.68
CA ARG A 106 -1.16 -4.11 0.50
C ARG A 106 -0.46 -3.65 1.78
N GLU A 107 0.82 -3.27 1.69
CA GLU A 107 1.68 -3.04 2.85
C GLU A 107 1.51 -1.65 3.46
N PHE A 108 1.33 -0.61 2.64
CA PHE A 108 1.31 0.80 3.09
C PHE A 108 -0.08 1.43 3.12
N PHE A 109 -1.12 0.62 3.24
CA PHE A 109 -2.46 1.15 3.40
C PHE A 109 -2.52 2.03 4.66
N GLY A 110 -2.98 3.28 4.51
CA GLY A 110 -3.07 4.25 5.60
C GLY A 110 -1.75 4.95 5.98
N GLU A 111 -0.64 4.72 5.26
CA GLU A 111 0.68 5.29 5.59
C GLU A 111 1.15 6.43 4.66
N GLY A 112 0.35 6.78 3.65
CA GLY A 112 0.66 7.91 2.76
C GLY A 112 1.73 7.64 1.69
N GLN A 113 2.32 6.45 1.64
CA GLN A 113 3.39 6.12 0.68
C GLN A 113 2.88 5.94 -0.77
N LEU A 114 1.64 5.47 -0.94
CA LEU A 114 1.14 5.05 -2.24
C LEU A 114 1.03 6.20 -3.27
N PHE A 115 0.71 7.42 -2.80
CA PHE A 115 0.68 8.61 -3.65
C PHE A 115 2.07 8.92 -4.23
N PHE A 116 3.11 8.89 -3.39
CA PHE A 116 4.48 9.17 -3.80
C PHE A 116 5.05 8.08 -4.70
N TYR A 117 4.69 6.82 -4.44
CA TYR A 117 5.01 5.70 -5.32
C TYR A 117 4.49 5.92 -6.75
N TYR A 118 3.20 6.24 -6.91
CA TYR A 118 2.61 6.50 -8.23
C TYR A 118 3.17 7.74 -8.91
N LYS A 119 3.45 8.80 -8.13
CA LYS A 119 4.07 10.03 -8.64
C LYS A 119 5.46 9.76 -9.22
N ARG A 120 6.32 9.04 -8.50
CA ARG A 120 7.69 8.71 -8.94
C ARG A 120 7.69 7.89 -10.23
N LEU A 121 6.76 6.93 -10.35
CA LEU A 121 6.61 6.10 -11.54
C LEU A 121 5.81 6.78 -12.67
N ASN A 122 5.32 8.01 -12.44
CA ASN A 122 4.51 8.77 -13.41
C ASN A 122 3.33 7.96 -13.95
N VAL A 123 2.65 7.22 -13.06
CA VAL A 123 1.50 6.39 -13.43
C VAL A 123 0.41 7.27 -14.03
N LYS A 124 -0.10 6.87 -15.21
CA LYS A 124 -1.04 7.67 -16.01
C LYS A 124 -2.51 7.42 -15.69
N VAL A 125 -2.83 6.24 -15.17
CA VAL A 125 -4.20 5.86 -14.88
C VAL A 125 -4.25 5.22 -13.51
N LEU A 126 -5.10 5.76 -12.64
CA LEU A 126 -5.39 5.19 -11.33
C LEU A 126 -6.87 4.86 -11.26
N HIS A 127 -7.21 3.66 -10.81
CA HIS A 127 -8.60 3.29 -10.64
C HIS A 127 -9.15 3.90 -9.34
N SER A 128 -10.21 4.70 -9.46
CA SER A 128 -10.99 5.22 -8.33
C SER A 128 -12.09 4.22 -8.01
N TYR A 129 -11.93 3.54 -6.88
CA TYR A 129 -12.91 2.58 -6.40
C TYR A 129 -14.18 3.22 -5.82
N SER A 130 -14.12 4.48 -5.36
CA SER A 130 -15.31 5.21 -4.90
C SER A 130 -16.19 5.66 -6.06
N GLU A 131 -15.57 6.02 -7.17
CA GLU A 131 -16.27 6.45 -8.39
C GLU A 131 -16.48 5.29 -9.38
N ASN A 132 -15.85 4.13 -9.10
CA ASN A 132 -15.78 2.96 -9.98
C ASN A 132 -15.37 3.36 -11.42
N ALA A 133 -14.35 4.20 -11.51
CA ALA A 133 -13.91 4.83 -12.75
C ALA A 133 -12.40 5.05 -12.75
N ASP A 134 -11.81 5.09 -13.94
CA ASP A 134 -10.40 5.39 -14.11
C ASP A 134 -10.15 6.90 -14.07
N LEU A 135 -9.13 7.30 -13.32
CA LEU A 135 -8.68 8.67 -13.17
C LEU A 135 -7.40 8.87 -13.98
N ASP A 136 -7.46 9.75 -14.97
CA ASP A 136 -6.31 10.17 -15.75
C ASP A 136 -5.41 11.10 -14.94
N MET A 137 -4.17 10.68 -14.73
CA MET A 137 -3.15 11.37 -13.97
C MET A 137 -2.15 12.10 -14.88
N ASP A 138 -1.92 13.36 -14.56
CA ASP A 138 -0.90 14.21 -15.19
C ASP A 138 0.02 14.81 -14.12
N ALA A 139 1.06 15.53 -14.55
CA ALA A 139 2.02 16.15 -13.65
C ALA A 139 1.37 17.17 -12.70
N ALA A 140 0.32 17.88 -13.14
CA ALA A 140 -0.37 18.85 -12.31
C ALA A 140 -1.16 18.17 -11.18
N LYS A 141 -1.81 17.03 -11.47
CA LYS A 141 -2.55 16.25 -10.46
C LYS A 141 -1.64 15.59 -9.40
N TYR A 142 -0.35 15.42 -9.68
CA TYR A 142 0.63 14.95 -8.69
C TYR A 142 1.28 16.08 -7.87
N VAL A 143 0.90 17.34 -8.10
CA VAL A 143 1.42 18.50 -7.37
C VAL A 143 0.31 19.05 -6.50
N VAL A 144 0.56 19.12 -5.19
CA VAL A 144 -0.35 19.78 -4.26
C VAL A 144 -0.32 21.27 -4.58
N PRO A 145 -1.47 21.93 -4.81
CA PRO A 145 -1.51 23.34 -5.11
C PRO A 145 -0.98 24.16 -3.92
N LEU A 146 -0.33 25.28 -4.22
CA LEU A 146 0.08 26.22 -3.18
C LEU A 146 -1.15 26.74 -2.44
N PRO A 147 -1.10 26.88 -1.10
CA PRO A 147 -2.16 27.53 -0.36
C PRO A 147 -2.39 28.96 -0.85
N LEU A 148 -3.65 29.41 -0.84
CA LEU A 148 -4.01 30.78 -1.25
C LEU A 148 -3.24 31.84 -0.44
N SER A 149 -3.00 31.59 0.85
CA SER A 149 -2.20 32.47 1.72
C SER A 149 -0.78 32.74 1.21
N GLU A 150 -0.19 31.81 0.44
CA GLU A 150 1.15 31.93 -0.13
C GLU A 150 1.16 32.58 -1.54
N THR A 151 -0.01 32.85 -2.11
CA THR A 151 -0.16 33.36 -3.49
C THR A 151 -0.91 34.70 -3.57
N ASP A 152 -1.81 35.00 -2.63
CA ASP A 152 -2.66 36.19 -2.65
C ASP A 152 -1.94 37.49 -2.22
N PHE A 153 -0.82 37.41 -1.48
CA PHE A 153 -0.11 38.58 -0.92
C PHE A 153 1.21 38.92 -1.61
N ARG A 154 1.36 38.57 -2.89
CA ARG A 154 2.62 38.78 -3.62
C ARG A 154 2.69 40.09 -4.39
#